data_AF-A0A1S9RJ43-F1
#
_entry.id   AF-A0A1S9RJ43-F1
#
_cell.length_a   1.000
_cell.length_b   1.000
_cell.length_c   1.000
_cell.angle_alpha   90.00
_cell.angle_beta   90.00
_cell.angle_gamma   90.00
#
_symmetry.space_group_name_H-M   'P 1'
#
loop_
_entity.id
_entity.type
_entity.pdbx_description
1 polymer ?
#
loop_
_entity_poly.entity_id
_entity_poly.type
_entity_poly.pdbx_seq_one_letter_code
_entity_poly.pdbx_strand_id
1 'polypeptide(L)'
;MAPVAIADSPAPAFNKNRDGQALEELSDAIDEVNVLKATMKAQKEKDLYEESEFDKGKDKTAFRQYEDACDRVKNFYKEQHTKQSVAYNLKARHDFHSKTRAEMTIWEAMEKLNTLIDESDPDTSLSQIEHLLQSAEAIRRDGKPRWMQLTGLIHDLGKLLFFFDAQGQWDVVGDTFPVGCAFDERIIYGRDSFKDNEDFGHPVYDTKFGIYSPGCGLDKVMLSWGHDEYLYHIAKEQSTLPDEALAMIRYHSFYPWHNAGAYHELMDEHDKEMLRAVKAFNPYDLYSKSDGIPSAEELKPYYMELIDEYFPNKVVRW
;
A
#
# COMPACT_ATOMS: atom_id res chain seq x y z
N MET A 1 -10.78 65.60 -22.35
CA MET A 1 -11.08 64.34 -23.06
C MET A 1 -10.09 64.22 -24.21
N ALA A 2 -9.13 63.30 -24.10
CA ALA A 2 -8.19 62.95 -25.16
C ALA A 2 -8.45 61.48 -25.52
N PRO A 3 -8.48 61.09 -26.82
CA PRO A 3 -8.75 59.71 -27.19
C PRO A 3 -7.49 58.86 -27.04
N VAL A 4 -7.66 57.67 -26.46
CA VAL A 4 -6.64 56.63 -26.35
C VAL A 4 -6.51 55.94 -27.70
N ALA A 5 -5.29 55.89 -28.25
CA ALA A 5 -4.98 55.13 -29.45
C ALA A 5 -5.03 53.63 -29.14
N ILE A 6 -5.87 52.90 -29.88
CA ILE A 6 -5.89 51.44 -29.87
C ILE A 6 -4.75 50.98 -30.79
N ALA A 7 -3.79 50.25 -30.22
CA ALA A 7 -2.75 49.60 -31.00
C ALA A 7 -3.35 48.39 -31.72
N ASP A 8 -3.31 48.39 -33.05
CA ASP A 8 -3.72 47.26 -33.89
C ASP A 8 -2.86 46.03 -33.54
N SER A 9 -3.53 44.96 -33.10
CA SER A 9 -2.89 43.64 -33.01
C SER A 9 -2.67 43.12 -34.44
N PRO A 10 -1.47 42.62 -34.78
CA PRO A 10 -1.21 42.13 -36.12
C PRO A 10 -2.14 40.96 -36.43
N ALA A 11 -2.86 41.05 -37.55
CA ALA A 11 -3.71 39.97 -38.05
C ALA A 11 -2.86 38.70 -38.24
N PRO A 12 -3.40 37.51 -37.93
CA PRO A 12 -2.66 36.26 -38.10
C PRO A 12 -2.18 36.13 -39.56
N ALA A 13 -0.86 35.99 -39.73
CA ALA A 13 -0.25 35.81 -41.03
C ALA A 13 -0.56 34.40 -41.54
N PHE A 14 -1.62 34.25 -42.33
CA PHE A 14 -1.94 32.99 -42.98
C PHE A 14 -0.99 32.75 -44.15
N ASN A 15 -0.30 31.62 -44.14
CA ASN A 15 0.51 31.18 -45.28
C ASN A 15 -0.42 30.88 -46.47
N LYS A 16 -0.29 31.66 -47.55
CA LYS A 16 -1.13 31.53 -48.77
C LYS A 16 -0.48 30.66 -49.84
N ASN A 17 0.73 30.16 -49.61
CA ASN A 17 1.43 29.32 -50.56
C ASN A 17 0.84 27.90 -50.50
N ARG A 18 0.28 27.46 -51.62
CA ARG A 18 -0.21 26.08 -51.82
C ARG A 18 0.97 25.17 -52.14
N ASP A 19 1.86 25.04 -51.18
CA ASP A 19 3.04 24.18 -51.26
C ASP A 19 2.76 22.88 -50.49
N GLY A 20 2.84 21.74 -51.18
CA GLY A 20 2.55 20.44 -50.61
C GLY A 20 3.55 20.03 -49.53
N GLN A 21 4.82 20.43 -49.67
CA GLN A 21 5.85 20.18 -48.65
C GLN A 21 5.59 20.98 -47.38
N ALA A 22 5.19 22.26 -47.51
CA ALA A 22 4.83 23.08 -46.36
C ALA A 22 3.58 22.56 -45.62
N LEU A 23 2.70 21.83 -46.31
CA LEU A 23 1.53 21.19 -45.70
C LEU A 23 1.91 19.92 -44.92
N GLU A 24 2.81 19.10 -45.47
CA GLU A 24 3.38 17.94 -44.76
C GLU A 24 4.18 18.36 -43.53
N GLU A 25 5.07 19.35 -43.65
CA GLU A 25 5.85 19.88 -42.52
C GLU A 25 4.95 20.47 -41.42
N LEU A 26 3.84 21.13 -41.80
CA LEU A 26 2.87 21.63 -40.84
C LEU A 26 2.07 20.50 -40.17
N SER A 27 1.75 19.42 -40.91
CA SER A 27 1.10 18.24 -40.36
C SER A 27 2.00 17.55 -39.34
N ASP A 28 3.28 17.33 -39.69
CA ASP A 28 4.26 16.71 -38.81
C ASP A 28 4.48 17.54 -37.54
N ALA A 29 4.55 18.87 -37.66
CA ALA A 29 4.66 19.77 -36.51
C ALA A 29 3.40 19.77 -35.61
N ILE A 30 2.20 19.63 -36.20
CA ILE A 30 0.95 19.48 -35.44
C ILE A 30 0.94 18.14 -34.70
N ASP A 31 1.36 17.06 -35.35
CA ASP A 31 1.46 15.74 -34.74
C ASP A 31 2.49 15.71 -33.61
N GLU A 32 3.64 16.36 -33.78
CA GLU A 32 4.65 16.50 -32.73
C GLU A 32 4.11 17.30 -31.52
N VAL A 33 3.37 18.37 -31.75
CA VAL A 33 2.70 19.14 -30.67
C VAL A 33 1.61 18.32 -29.99
N ASN A 34 0.88 17.49 -30.74
CA ASN A 34 -0.14 16.61 -30.17
C ASN A 34 0.48 15.48 -29.34
N VAL A 35 1.60 14.92 -29.79
CA VAL A 35 2.41 13.97 -29.02
C VAL A 35 2.95 14.64 -27.76
N LEU A 36 3.54 15.84 -27.85
CA LEU A 36 4.02 16.58 -26.69
C LEU A 36 2.89 16.91 -25.70
N LYS A 37 1.71 17.33 -26.16
CA LYS A 37 0.55 17.56 -25.29
C LYS A 37 0.04 16.27 -24.67
N ALA A 38 0.04 15.15 -25.39
CA ALA A 38 -0.34 13.85 -24.86
C ALA A 38 0.66 13.39 -23.80
N THR A 39 1.97 13.54 -24.04
CA THR A 39 3.05 13.25 -23.09
C THR A 39 2.98 14.15 -21.87
N MET A 40 2.73 15.44 -22.02
CA MET A 40 2.55 16.38 -20.90
C MET A 40 1.28 16.10 -20.09
N LYS A 41 0.22 15.60 -20.74
CA LYS A 41 -1.01 15.17 -20.06
C LYS A 41 -0.82 13.82 -19.35
N ALA A 42 0.01 12.94 -19.89
CA ALA A 42 0.40 11.68 -19.27
C ALA A 42 1.42 11.85 -18.13
N GLN A 43 2.23 12.92 -18.17
CA GLN A 43 3.20 13.28 -17.11
C GLN A 43 2.59 14.06 -15.95
N LYS A 44 1.32 14.48 -16.05
CA LYS A 44 0.66 15.12 -14.91
C LYS A 44 0.15 14.03 -13.98
N GLU A 45 0.94 13.68 -12.98
CA GLU A 45 0.51 12.82 -11.88
C GLU A 45 -0.83 13.34 -11.35
N LYS A 46 -1.80 12.43 -11.23
CA LYS A 46 -3.09 12.74 -10.60
C LYS A 46 -2.89 12.93 -9.10
N ASP A 47 -3.79 13.69 -8.50
CA ASP A 47 -3.77 13.86 -7.06
C ASP A 47 -3.93 12.50 -6.37
N LEU A 48 -3.15 12.28 -5.31
CA LEU A 48 -3.17 11.05 -4.50
C LEU A 48 -4.60 10.69 -4.08
N TYR A 49 -5.41 11.68 -3.71
CA TYR A 49 -6.73 11.51 -3.12
C TYR A 49 -7.87 11.46 -4.14
N GLU A 50 -7.58 11.57 -5.44
CA GLU A 50 -8.59 11.27 -6.47
C GLU A 50 -9.07 9.82 -6.31
N GLU A 51 -10.38 9.58 -6.43
CA GLU A 51 -10.93 8.22 -6.31
C GLU A 51 -10.32 7.29 -7.36
N SER A 52 -10.16 6.01 -6.99
CA SER A 52 -9.68 4.99 -7.91
C SER A 52 -10.68 4.80 -9.06
N GLU A 53 -10.16 4.69 -10.28
CA GLU A 53 -10.99 4.51 -11.48
C GLU A 53 -11.09 3.03 -11.86
N PHE A 54 -10.03 2.26 -11.62
CA PHE A 54 -9.94 0.87 -12.06
C PHE A 54 -10.97 -0.08 -11.42
N ASP A 55 -11.47 0.22 -10.21
CA ASP A 55 -12.37 -0.63 -9.44
C ASP A 55 -13.86 -0.23 -9.55
N LYS A 56 -14.19 0.84 -10.29
CA LYS A 56 -15.58 1.35 -10.39
C LYS A 56 -16.60 0.33 -10.92
N GLY A 57 -16.14 -0.63 -11.71
CA GLY A 57 -16.97 -1.71 -12.26
C GLY A 57 -16.98 -2.99 -11.43
N LYS A 58 -16.24 -3.05 -10.32
CA LYS A 58 -16.07 -4.26 -9.51
C LYS A 58 -17.17 -4.38 -8.46
N ASP A 59 -17.71 -5.59 -8.31
CA ASP A 59 -18.62 -5.88 -7.22
C ASP A 59 -17.85 -6.02 -5.90
N LYS A 60 -17.84 -4.93 -5.13
CA LYS A 60 -17.12 -4.86 -3.85
C LYS A 60 -17.69 -5.83 -2.80
N THR A 61 -18.90 -6.34 -2.99
CA THR A 61 -19.53 -7.30 -2.06
C THR A 61 -18.99 -8.72 -2.22
N ALA A 62 -18.25 -9.01 -3.29
CA ALA A 62 -17.66 -10.33 -3.52
C ALA A 62 -16.32 -10.57 -2.80
N PHE A 63 -15.71 -9.53 -2.22
CA PHE A 63 -14.40 -9.60 -1.57
C PHE A 63 -14.53 -9.74 -0.06
N ARG A 64 -13.52 -10.32 0.60
CA ARG A 64 -13.41 -10.40 2.08
C ARG A 64 -14.62 -11.05 2.78
N GLN A 65 -15.15 -12.12 2.21
CA GLN A 65 -16.28 -12.87 2.77
C GLN A 65 -15.82 -13.88 3.84
N TYR A 66 -15.60 -13.42 5.06
CA TYR A 66 -15.04 -14.24 6.15
C TYR A 66 -16.02 -15.23 6.79
N GLU A 67 -17.31 -14.91 6.82
CA GLU A 67 -18.34 -15.83 7.33
C GLU A 67 -18.43 -17.11 6.48
N ASP A 68 -18.29 -16.94 5.16
CA ASP A 68 -18.31 -18.04 4.18
C ASP A 68 -16.90 -18.58 3.86
N ALA A 69 -15.86 -18.04 4.50
CA ALA A 69 -14.49 -18.48 4.27
C ALA A 69 -14.26 -19.93 4.73
N CYS A 70 -13.31 -20.59 4.08
CA CYS A 70 -12.95 -21.98 4.37
C CYS A 70 -12.27 -22.13 5.74
N ASP A 71 -12.26 -23.37 6.26
CA ASP A 71 -11.69 -23.68 7.58
C ASP A 71 -10.23 -23.25 7.71
N ARG A 72 -9.47 -23.20 6.61
CA ARG A 72 -8.09 -22.71 6.60
C ARG A 72 -8.00 -21.27 7.13
N VAL A 73 -8.80 -20.36 6.58
CA VAL A 73 -8.81 -18.93 6.96
C VAL A 73 -9.34 -18.76 8.39
N LYS A 74 -10.39 -19.50 8.77
CA LYS A 74 -10.93 -19.48 10.14
C LYS A 74 -9.91 -19.96 11.17
N ASN A 75 -9.19 -21.04 10.88
CA ASN A 75 -8.16 -21.56 11.77
C ASN A 75 -6.94 -20.63 11.85
N PHE A 76 -6.55 -20.01 10.74
CA PHE A 76 -5.49 -19.01 10.69
C PHE A 76 -5.76 -17.86 11.69
N TYR A 77 -6.92 -17.20 11.57
CA TYR A 77 -7.24 -16.06 12.44
C TYR A 77 -7.46 -16.49 13.88
N LYS A 78 -8.02 -17.67 14.12
CA LYS A 78 -8.09 -18.23 15.47
C LYS A 78 -6.69 -18.36 16.09
N GLU A 79 -5.71 -18.87 15.34
CA GLU A 79 -4.34 -18.99 15.81
C GLU A 79 -3.70 -17.62 16.06
N GLN A 80 -3.85 -16.68 15.12
CA GLN A 80 -3.36 -15.31 15.25
C GLN A 80 -3.94 -14.62 16.49
N HIS A 81 -5.26 -14.64 16.65
CA HIS A 81 -5.95 -14.00 17.77
C HIS A 81 -5.61 -14.65 19.10
N THR A 82 -5.27 -15.94 19.12
CA THR A 82 -4.83 -16.63 20.34
C THR A 82 -3.40 -16.23 20.73
N LYS A 83 -2.50 -16.04 19.77
CA LYS A 83 -1.05 -15.96 20.02
C LYS A 83 -0.46 -14.54 19.99
N GLN A 84 -1.12 -13.58 19.36
CA GLN A 84 -0.68 -12.19 19.34
C GLN A 84 -1.01 -11.50 20.68
N SER A 85 -0.05 -11.52 21.60
CA SER A 85 -0.12 -10.81 22.88
C SER A 85 0.89 -9.66 22.94
N VAL A 86 0.77 -8.80 23.97
CA VAL A 86 1.77 -7.78 24.31
C VAL A 86 3.15 -8.42 24.50
N ALA A 87 3.23 -9.54 25.21
CA ALA A 87 4.49 -10.22 25.46
C ALA A 87 5.15 -10.70 24.16
N TYR A 88 4.36 -11.29 23.26
CA TYR A 88 4.85 -11.70 21.94
C TYR A 88 5.35 -10.51 21.12
N ASN A 89 4.57 -9.43 21.08
CA ASN A 89 4.83 -8.24 20.28
C ASN A 89 6.08 -7.49 20.74
N LEU A 90 6.34 -7.44 22.04
CA LEU A 90 7.58 -6.89 22.60
C LEU A 90 8.80 -7.73 22.20
N LYS A 91 8.69 -9.06 22.28
CA LYS A 91 9.76 -9.98 21.87
C LYS A 91 10.06 -9.85 20.37
N ALA A 92 9.04 -9.88 19.52
CA ALA A 92 9.22 -9.83 18.07
C ALA A 92 9.92 -8.53 17.61
N ARG A 93 9.53 -7.38 18.20
CA ARG A 93 10.19 -6.08 17.94
C ARG A 93 11.64 -6.04 18.44
N HIS A 94 11.92 -6.62 19.61
CA HIS A 94 13.30 -6.77 20.08
C HIS A 94 14.13 -7.62 19.12
N ASP A 95 13.59 -8.77 18.70
CA ASP A 95 14.27 -9.70 17.80
C ASP A 95 14.49 -9.07 16.42
N PHE A 96 13.57 -8.22 15.94
CA PHE A 96 13.74 -7.41 14.74
C PHE A 96 14.99 -6.53 14.80
N HIS A 97 15.13 -5.70 15.86
CA HIS A 97 16.26 -4.78 16.00
C HIS A 97 17.59 -5.48 16.32
N SER A 98 17.55 -6.73 16.78
CA SER A 98 18.76 -7.45 17.20
C SER A 98 19.61 -7.99 16.05
N LYS A 99 19.05 -8.14 14.83
CA LYS A 99 19.76 -8.79 13.71
C LYS A 99 19.21 -8.40 12.34
N THR A 100 20.11 -8.43 11.35
CA THR A 100 19.76 -8.49 9.92
C THR A 100 19.58 -9.95 9.53
N ARG A 101 18.44 -10.28 8.92
CA ARG A 101 18.04 -11.63 8.49
C ARG A 101 18.56 -11.94 7.09
N ALA A 102 18.60 -10.95 6.22
CA ALA A 102 19.13 -11.11 4.88
C ALA A 102 19.61 -9.78 4.27
N GLU A 103 20.45 -9.88 3.25
CA GLU A 103 20.86 -8.77 2.40
C GLU A 103 20.52 -9.13 0.96
N MET A 104 19.57 -8.42 0.38
CA MET A 104 19.13 -8.63 -1.01
C MET A 104 18.48 -7.36 -1.56
N THR A 105 18.45 -7.24 -2.88
CA THR A 105 17.72 -6.16 -3.58
C THR A 105 16.20 -6.34 -3.43
N ILE A 106 15.43 -5.28 -3.70
CA ILE A 106 13.95 -5.35 -3.71
C ILE A 106 13.45 -6.38 -4.72
N TRP A 107 14.10 -6.49 -5.88
CA TRP A 107 13.69 -7.45 -6.91
C TRP A 107 13.98 -8.90 -6.51
N GLU A 108 15.14 -9.17 -5.91
CA GLU A 108 15.46 -10.49 -5.35
C GLU A 108 14.49 -10.87 -4.21
N ALA A 109 14.07 -9.89 -3.41
CA ALA A 109 13.03 -10.05 -2.40
C ALA A 109 11.68 -10.46 -3.00
N MET A 110 11.25 -9.82 -4.09
CA MET A 110 10.05 -10.22 -4.84
C MET A 110 10.16 -11.66 -5.39
N GLU A 111 11.31 -12.01 -5.99
CA GLU A 111 11.57 -13.36 -6.51
C GLU A 111 11.54 -14.42 -5.40
N LYS A 112 12.09 -14.12 -4.22
CA LYS A 112 12.04 -15.00 -3.05
C LYS A 112 10.61 -15.13 -2.51
N LEU A 113 9.87 -14.03 -2.39
CA LEU A 113 8.50 -14.02 -1.89
C LEU A 113 7.56 -14.83 -2.78
N ASN A 114 7.84 -14.91 -4.09
CA ASN A 114 7.05 -15.66 -5.05
C ASN A 114 6.90 -17.17 -4.72
N THR A 115 7.71 -17.69 -3.80
CA THR A 115 7.63 -19.08 -3.31
C THR A 115 6.65 -19.29 -2.15
N LEU A 116 6.05 -18.21 -1.62
CA LEU A 116 5.07 -18.24 -0.52
C LEU A 116 3.63 -18.32 -1.04
N ILE A 117 2.79 -19.10 -0.34
CA ILE A 117 1.33 -19.08 -0.48
C ILE A 117 0.75 -18.48 0.80
N ASP A 118 -0.03 -17.41 0.69
CA ASP A 118 -0.70 -16.73 1.81
C ASP A 118 -1.97 -17.49 2.22
N GLU A 119 -2.02 -17.98 3.46
CA GLU A 119 -3.14 -18.77 3.98
C GLU A 119 -4.26 -17.93 4.59
N SER A 120 -4.02 -16.64 4.86
CA SER A 120 -4.98 -15.72 5.47
C SER A 120 -5.96 -15.11 4.47
N ASP A 121 -5.54 -15.02 3.21
CA ASP A 121 -6.30 -14.37 2.14
C ASP A 121 -7.35 -15.32 1.56
N PRO A 122 -8.66 -15.00 1.67
CA PRO A 122 -9.72 -15.79 1.05
C PRO A 122 -9.78 -15.60 -0.48
N ASP A 123 -9.14 -14.56 -1.01
CA ASP A 123 -9.35 -14.04 -2.37
C ASP A 123 -8.23 -14.42 -3.36
N THR A 124 -7.16 -15.12 -2.94
CA THR A 124 -5.98 -15.35 -3.81
C THR A 124 -5.66 -16.81 -4.14
N SER A 125 -5.47 -17.06 -5.44
CA SER A 125 -4.70 -18.19 -6.00
C SER A 125 -3.50 -17.74 -6.81
N LEU A 126 -3.16 -16.45 -6.74
CA LEU A 126 -2.11 -15.81 -7.52
C LEU A 126 -0.75 -16.02 -6.85
N SER A 127 0.30 -16.00 -7.66
CA SER A 127 1.65 -15.91 -7.12
C SER A 127 1.90 -14.51 -6.53
N GLN A 128 2.77 -14.40 -5.54
CA GLN A 128 2.97 -13.14 -4.83
C GLN A 128 3.51 -12.04 -5.76
N ILE A 129 4.36 -12.38 -6.73
CA ILE A 129 4.89 -11.37 -7.66
C ILE A 129 3.79 -10.79 -8.56
N GLU A 130 2.78 -11.60 -8.92
CA GLU A 130 1.65 -11.15 -9.72
C GLU A 130 0.80 -10.17 -8.92
N HIS A 131 0.53 -10.45 -7.64
CA HIS A 131 -0.20 -9.53 -6.75
C HIS A 131 0.50 -8.17 -6.60
N LEU A 132 1.81 -8.18 -6.36
CA LEU A 132 2.61 -6.95 -6.24
C LEU A 132 2.55 -6.12 -7.53
N LEU A 133 2.72 -6.76 -8.69
CA LEU A 133 2.67 -6.10 -9.98
C LEU A 133 1.26 -5.63 -10.36
N GLN A 134 0.20 -6.37 -10.01
CA GLN A 134 -1.18 -5.95 -10.23
C GLN A 134 -1.53 -4.69 -9.45
N SER A 135 -1.15 -4.66 -8.17
CA SER A 135 -1.34 -3.49 -7.31
C SER A 135 -0.59 -2.28 -7.88
N ALA A 136 0.69 -2.44 -8.22
CA ALA A 136 1.51 -1.38 -8.78
C ALA A 136 1.00 -0.88 -10.15
N GLU A 137 0.61 -1.77 -11.05
CA GLU A 137 0.08 -1.39 -12.37
C GLU A 137 -1.31 -0.76 -12.27
N ALA A 138 -2.15 -1.14 -11.32
CA ALA A 138 -3.43 -0.46 -11.09
C ALA A 138 -3.21 0.99 -10.67
N ILE A 139 -2.27 1.23 -9.75
CA ILE A 139 -1.86 2.58 -9.31
C ILE A 139 -1.27 3.37 -10.49
N ARG A 140 -0.43 2.74 -11.31
CA ARG A 140 0.20 3.37 -12.48
C ARG A 140 -0.83 3.73 -13.56
N ARG A 141 -1.78 2.86 -13.87
CA ARG A 141 -2.85 3.10 -14.86
C ARG A 141 -3.78 4.24 -14.44
N ASP A 142 -4.02 4.38 -13.13
CA ASP A 142 -4.78 5.50 -12.60
C ASP A 142 -3.99 6.83 -12.61
N GLY A 143 -2.69 6.79 -12.94
CA GLY A 143 -1.84 7.97 -13.08
C GLY A 143 -1.37 8.55 -11.73
N LYS A 144 -1.33 7.71 -10.68
CA LYS A 144 -0.92 8.12 -9.34
C LYS A 144 0.60 8.34 -9.25
N PRO A 145 1.08 9.08 -8.22
CA PRO A 145 2.50 9.42 -8.08
C PRO A 145 3.42 8.21 -8.11
N ARG A 146 4.64 8.40 -8.64
CA ARG A 146 5.65 7.33 -8.76
C ARG A 146 5.94 6.60 -7.45
N TRP A 147 6.10 7.32 -6.34
CA TRP A 147 6.31 6.70 -5.03
C TRP A 147 5.15 5.79 -4.59
N MET A 148 3.91 6.10 -5.01
CA MET A 148 2.73 5.29 -4.67
C MET A 148 2.71 4.00 -5.50
N GLN A 149 3.16 4.06 -6.76
CA GLN A 149 3.34 2.88 -7.60
C GLN A 149 4.37 1.93 -6.99
N LEU A 150 5.48 2.46 -6.49
CA LEU A 150 6.47 1.67 -5.76
C LEU A 150 5.88 1.11 -4.47
N THR A 151 5.09 1.90 -3.74
CA THR A 151 4.40 1.44 -2.53
C THR A 151 3.53 0.22 -2.83
N GLY A 152 2.75 0.24 -3.92
CA GLY A 152 2.00 -0.93 -4.38
C GLY A 152 2.88 -2.13 -4.75
N LEU A 153 4.06 -1.89 -5.33
CA LEU A 153 5.00 -2.96 -5.67
C LEU A 153 5.60 -3.64 -4.42
N ILE A 154 5.80 -2.89 -3.33
CA ILE A 154 6.57 -3.40 -2.18
C ILE A 154 5.74 -3.73 -0.95
N HIS A 155 4.49 -3.25 -0.82
CA HIS A 155 3.71 -3.28 0.43
C HIS A 155 3.72 -4.63 1.16
N ASP A 156 3.71 -5.73 0.40
CA ASP A 156 3.64 -7.09 0.90
C ASP A 156 5.02 -7.77 1.06
N LEU A 157 6.13 -7.11 0.76
CA LEU A 157 7.48 -7.69 0.90
C LEU A 157 7.86 -8.01 2.34
N GLY A 158 7.13 -7.48 3.32
CA GLY A 158 7.32 -7.88 4.70
C GLY A 158 6.97 -9.35 4.97
N LYS A 159 6.21 -9.99 4.07
CA LYS A 159 5.89 -11.43 4.11
C LYS A 159 7.14 -12.32 4.01
N LEU A 160 8.28 -11.76 3.60
CA LEU A 160 9.59 -12.42 3.68
C LEU A 160 9.94 -12.91 5.08
N LEU A 161 9.37 -12.30 6.13
CA LEU A 161 9.51 -12.74 7.51
C LEU A 161 9.24 -14.25 7.69
N PHE A 162 8.32 -14.81 6.89
CA PHE A 162 8.01 -16.25 6.86
C PHE A 162 9.23 -17.14 6.61
N PHE A 163 10.18 -16.70 5.78
CA PHE A 163 11.37 -17.48 5.45
C PHE A 163 12.49 -17.37 6.50
N PHE A 164 12.27 -16.61 7.57
CA PHE A 164 13.29 -16.30 8.57
C PHE A 164 12.91 -16.85 9.94
N ASP A 165 12.38 -16.00 10.82
CA ASP A 165 12.18 -16.33 12.24
C ASP A 165 10.71 -16.52 12.63
N ALA A 166 9.81 -16.41 11.66
CA ALA A 166 8.37 -16.53 11.90
C ALA A 166 8.04 -17.88 12.56
N GLN A 167 7.11 -17.83 13.51
CA GLN A 167 6.61 -19.03 14.20
C GLN A 167 5.45 -19.69 13.44
N GLY A 168 4.89 -19.01 12.44
CA GLY A 168 3.89 -19.53 11.52
C GLY A 168 3.55 -18.46 10.48
N GLN A 169 2.40 -18.59 9.82
CA GLN A 169 1.87 -17.47 9.03
C GLN A 169 1.16 -16.44 9.91
N TRP A 170 0.66 -16.85 11.09
CA TRP A 170 -0.13 -16.02 12.00
C TRP A 170 0.63 -14.80 12.55
N ASP A 171 1.96 -14.85 12.55
CA ASP A 171 2.86 -13.74 12.93
C ASP A 171 3.50 -13.04 11.71
N VAL A 172 2.93 -13.24 10.52
CA VAL A 172 3.39 -12.65 9.26
C VAL A 172 2.25 -11.94 8.52
N VAL A 173 1.17 -12.64 8.22
CA VAL A 173 0.08 -12.15 7.34
C VAL A 173 -1.21 -11.85 8.13
N GLY A 174 -2.27 -11.46 7.43
CA GLY A 174 -3.61 -11.23 7.97
C GLY A 174 -3.85 -9.82 8.54
N ASP A 175 -5.12 -9.51 8.78
CA ASP A 175 -5.54 -8.24 9.37
C ASP A 175 -4.83 -7.98 10.70
N THR A 176 -4.41 -6.73 10.93
CA THR A 176 -3.73 -6.32 12.15
C THR A 176 -4.68 -5.64 13.14
N PHE A 177 -4.31 -5.67 14.42
CA PHE A 177 -5.05 -5.04 15.51
C PHE A 177 -4.11 -4.57 16.63
N PRO A 178 -4.49 -3.56 17.44
CA PRO A 178 -3.72 -3.15 18.59
C PRO A 178 -3.66 -4.26 19.65
N VAL A 179 -2.46 -4.55 20.15
CA VAL A 179 -2.28 -5.32 21.39
C VAL A 179 -2.13 -4.38 22.57
N GLY A 180 -2.43 -4.83 23.79
CA GLY A 180 -2.24 -4.02 25.00
C GLY A 180 -3.37 -3.05 25.32
N CYS A 181 -4.47 -3.08 24.57
CA CYS A 181 -5.77 -2.53 24.93
C CYS A 181 -6.89 -3.49 24.51
N ALA A 182 -8.12 -3.23 24.95
CA ALA A 182 -9.24 -4.11 24.69
C ALA A 182 -9.42 -4.38 23.18
N PHE A 183 -9.57 -5.64 22.81
CA PHE A 183 -9.91 -6.05 21.44
C PHE A 183 -11.32 -5.55 21.09
N ASP A 184 -11.45 -4.88 19.94
CA ASP A 184 -12.69 -4.27 19.44
C ASP A 184 -13.53 -5.30 18.67
N GLU A 185 -14.87 -5.19 18.74
CA GLU A 185 -15.81 -6.09 18.06
C GLU A 185 -15.71 -6.04 16.52
N ARG A 186 -15.08 -5.01 15.96
CA ARG A 186 -14.88 -4.85 14.52
C ARG A 186 -13.62 -5.54 14.00
N ILE A 187 -12.83 -6.16 14.87
CA ILE A 187 -11.82 -7.12 14.42
C ILE A 187 -12.54 -8.31 13.79
N ILE A 188 -11.95 -8.90 12.75
CA ILE A 188 -12.47 -10.10 12.11
C ILE A 188 -12.82 -11.18 13.15
N TYR A 189 -13.96 -11.87 12.97
CA TYR A 189 -14.53 -12.82 13.95
C TYR A 189 -14.84 -12.25 15.35
N GLY A 190 -14.82 -10.92 15.50
CA GLY A 190 -15.21 -10.20 16.70
C GLY A 190 -14.30 -10.46 17.90
N ARG A 191 -14.66 -9.83 19.01
CA ARG A 191 -13.89 -9.90 20.25
C ARG A 191 -13.86 -11.31 20.85
N ASP A 192 -14.92 -12.10 20.66
CA ASP A 192 -15.03 -13.46 21.18
C ASP A 192 -13.97 -14.43 20.62
N SER A 193 -13.41 -14.12 19.45
CA SER A 193 -12.31 -14.91 18.87
C SER A 193 -11.01 -14.84 19.68
N PHE A 194 -10.89 -13.88 20.59
CA PHE A 194 -9.72 -13.65 21.46
C PHE A 194 -9.81 -14.34 22.82
N LYS A 195 -10.90 -15.06 23.13
CA LYS A 195 -11.12 -15.66 24.46
C LYS A 195 -9.98 -16.57 24.97
N ASP A 196 -9.20 -17.14 24.05
CA ASP A 196 -8.08 -18.04 24.34
C ASP A 196 -6.73 -17.28 24.38
N ASN A 197 -6.71 -15.96 24.12
CA ASN A 197 -5.54 -15.09 24.23
C ASN A 197 -5.24 -14.78 25.70
N GLU A 198 -3.96 -14.77 26.07
CA GLU A 198 -3.52 -14.45 27.44
C GLU A 198 -3.82 -13.01 27.89
N ASP A 199 -3.95 -12.08 26.95
CA ASP A 199 -4.29 -10.68 27.23
C ASP A 199 -5.81 -10.46 27.37
N PHE A 200 -6.64 -11.43 26.95
CA PHE A 200 -8.09 -11.35 27.07
C PHE A 200 -8.52 -11.47 28.54
N GLY A 201 -9.33 -10.52 29.03
CA GLY A 201 -9.69 -10.44 30.44
C GLY A 201 -8.55 -9.99 31.37
N HIS A 202 -7.39 -9.61 30.83
CA HIS A 202 -6.27 -9.09 31.63
C HIS A 202 -6.64 -7.72 32.25
N PRO A 203 -6.40 -7.48 33.55
CA PRO A 203 -6.87 -6.28 34.26
C PRO A 203 -6.32 -4.96 33.70
N VAL A 204 -5.21 -5.00 32.96
CA VAL A 204 -4.65 -3.84 32.28
C VAL A 204 -5.06 -3.83 30.81
N TYR A 205 -4.75 -4.90 30.09
CA TYR A 205 -4.84 -4.93 28.62
C TYR A 205 -6.27 -5.03 28.12
N ASP A 206 -7.20 -5.47 28.95
CA ASP A 206 -8.61 -5.57 28.56
C ASP A 206 -9.45 -4.34 28.94
N THR A 207 -8.77 -3.22 29.24
CA THR A 207 -9.42 -1.92 29.41
C THR A 207 -9.38 -1.14 28.10
N LYS A 208 -10.27 -0.15 27.96
CA LYS A 208 -10.42 0.65 26.73
C LYS A 208 -9.08 1.17 26.17
N PHE A 209 -8.21 1.68 27.03
CA PHE A 209 -6.92 2.23 26.62
C PHE A 209 -5.74 1.34 26.99
N GLY A 210 -5.91 0.42 27.95
CA GLY A 210 -4.85 -0.46 28.43
C GLY A 210 -3.54 0.27 28.72
N ILE A 211 -2.49 -0.02 27.97
CA ILE A 211 -1.17 0.61 28.13
C ILE A 211 -1.04 1.97 27.42
N TYR A 212 -2.05 2.39 26.66
CA TYR A 212 -2.03 3.61 25.86
C TYR A 212 -2.71 4.79 26.58
N SER A 213 -2.45 5.98 26.07
CA SER A 213 -3.17 7.20 26.45
C SER A 213 -4.12 7.63 25.32
N PRO A 214 -5.26 8.28 25.63
CA PRO A 214 -6.15 8.81 24.59
C PRO A 214 -5.41 9.77 23.65
N GLY A 215 -5.58 9.59 22.34
CA GLY A 215 -4.94 10.41 21.31
C GLY A 215 -3.41 10.36 21.35
N CYS A 216 -2.82 9.22 21.74
CA CYS A 216 -1.37 9.09 21.81
C CYS A 216 -0.68 9.11 20.44
N GLY A 217 -1.41 8.89 19.35
CA GLY A 217 -0.86 8.69 18.01
C GLY A 217 -0.66 7.20 17.74
N LEU A 218 -1.03 6.74 16.54
CA LEU A 218 -0.83 5.35 16.11
C LEU A 218 0.66 5.00 15.94
N ASP A 219 1.54 6.00 15.90
CA ASP A 219 2.97 5.79 15.95
C ASP A 219 3.43 5.11 17.25
N LYS A 220 2.67 5.27 18.34
CA LYS A 220 2.94 4.72 19.68
C LYS A 220 2.10 3.49 20.01
N VAL A 221 1.21 3.08 19.11
CA VAL A 221 0.38 1.89 19.29
C VAL A 221 1.11 0.67 18.75
N MET A 222 1.23 -0.38 19.58
CA MET A 222 1.73 -1.66 19.12
C MET A 222 0.60 -2.40 18.41
N LEU A 223 0.65 -2.42 17.08
CA LEU A 223 -0.13 -3.36 16.28
C LEU A 223 0.47 -4.76 16.38
N SER A 224 -0.39 -5.78 16.26
CA SER A 224 -0.01 -7.18 16.13
C SER A 224 1.12 -7.34 15.11
N TRP A 225 2.16 -8.07 15.47
CA TRP A 225 3.37 -8.20 14.69
C TRP A 225 3.10 -8.94 13.37
N GLY A 226 3.65 -8.43 12.27
CA GLY A 226 3.47 -8.99 10.94
C GLY A 226 4.24 -8.21 9.87
N HIS A 227 3.90 -8.47 8.60
CA HIS A 227 4.56 -7.91 7.43
C HIS A 227 4.51 -6.38 7.37
N ASP A 228 3.40 -5.75 7.75
CA ASP A 228 3.25 -4.28 7.80
C ASP A 228 4.36 -3.62 8.64
N GLU A 229 4.45 -3.97 9.93
CA GLU A 229 5.40 -3.36 10.88
C GLU A 229 6.84 -3.69 10.49
N TYR A 230 7.09 -4.93 10.06
CA TYR A 230 8.41 -5.38 9.63
C TYR A 230 8.90 -4.59 8.41
N LEU A 231 8.08 -4.46 7.36
CA LEU A 231 8.45 -3.72 6.17
C LEU A 231 8.53 -2.21 6.43
N TYR A 232 7.62 -1.66 7.25
CA TYR A 232 7.65 -0.25 7.62
C TYR A 232 9.01 0.15 8.19
N HIS A 233 9.55 -0.62 9.14
CA HIS A 233 10.86 -0.31 9.72
C HIS A 233 11.99 -0.37 8.68
N ILE A 234 11.98 -1.37 7.79
CA ILE A 234 12.97 -1.50 6.71
C ILE A 234 12.89 -0.31 5.75
N ALA A 235 11.69 0.00 5.26
CA ALA A 235 11.46 1.09 4.31
C ALA A 235 11.78 2.45 4.92
N LYS A 236 11.37 2.69 6.18
CA LYS A 236 11.66 3.94 6.89
C LYS A 236 13.16 4.21 7.04
N GLU A 237 13.95 3.17 7.27
CA GLU A 237 15.40 3.33 7.48
C GLU A 237 16.21 3.38 6.18
N GLN A 238 15.71 2.78 5.11
CA GLN A 238 16.51 2.50 3.90
C GLN A 238 15.94 3.04 2.59
N SER A 239 14.80 3.75 2.62
CA SER A 239 14.20 4.40 1.46
C SER A 239 14.03 5.91 1.63
N THR A 240 13.68 6.59 0.55
CA THR A 240 13.28 8.01 0.52
C THR A 240 11.77 8.19 0.35
N LEU A 241 10.99 7.15 0.66
CA LEU A 241 9.53 7.19 0.57
C LEU A 241 8.93 8.24 1.53
N PRO A 242 7.84 8.94 1.12
CA PRO A 242 7.18 9.93 1.97
C PRO A 242 6.36 9.27 3.10
N ASP A 243 5.93 10.08 4.07
CA ASP A 243 5.16 9.62 5.23
C ASP A 243 3.88 8.88 4.82
N GLU A 244 3.19 9.34 3.77
CA GLU A 244 2.00 8.68 3.23
C GLU A 244 2.29 7.25 2.74
N ALA A 245 3.42 7.03 2.07
CA ALA A 245 3.83 5.70 1.61
C ALA A 245 4.16 4.78 2.79
N LEU A 246 4.88 5.31 3.80
CA LEU A 246 5.21 4.57 5.01
C LEU A 246 3.95 4.21 5.81
N ALA A 247 2.95 5.10 5.85
CA ALA A 247 1.65 4.81 6.46
C ALA A 247 0.85 3.77 5.69
N MET A 248 0.84 3.82 4.36
CA MET A 248 0.23 2.77 3.53
C MET A 248 0.86 1.41 3.85
N ILE A 249 2.19 1.32 3.88
CA ILE A 249 2.89 0.07 4.24
C ILE A 249 2.52 -0.39 5.66
N ARG A 250 2.58 0.51 6.64
CA ARG A 250 2.44 0.15 8.06
C ARG A 250 1.01 -0.21 8.48
N TYR A 251 0.01 0.30 7.76
CA TYR A 251 -1.38 0.24 8.20
C TYR A 251 -2.35 -0.35 7.18
N HIS A 252 -1.88 -0.86 6.03
CA HIS A 252 -2.78 -1.44 5.01
C HIS A 252 -3.51 -2.71 5.49
N SER A 253 -2.96 -3.43 6.46
CA SER A 253 -3.64 -4.57 7.09
C SER A 253 -4.52 -4.16 8.27
N PHE A 254 -4.51 -2.89 8.70
CA PHE A 254 -5.24 -2.43 9.89
C PHE A 254 -6.73 -2.14 9.61
N TYR A 255 -7.43 -3.12 9.04
CA TYR A 255 -8.83 -3.03 8.61
C TYR A 255 -9.81 -2.54 9.68
N PRO A 256 -9.69 -2.95 10.97
CA PRO A 256 -10.52 -2.39 12.03
C PRO A 256 -10.48 -0.85 12.04
N TRP A 257 -9.33 -0.25 11.77
CA TRP A 257 -9.15 1.19 11.73
C TRP A 257 -9.57 1.81 10.39
N HIS A 258 -8.90 1.47 9.29
CA HIS A 258 -9.11 2.19 8.03
C HIS A 258 -10.43 1.84 7.33
N ASN A 259 -11.04 0.69 7.64
CA ASN A 259 -12.33 0.30 7.07
C ASN A 259 -13.48 0.44 8.09
N ALA A 260 -13.35 -0.15 9.27
CA ALA A 260 -14.45 -0.24 10.24
C ALA A 260 -14.53 0.94 11.24
N GLY A 261 -13.57 1.86 11.22
CA GLY A 261 -13.55 3.07 12.05
C GLY A 261 -13.30 2.81 13.54
N ALA A 262 -12.64 1.70 13.87
CA ALA A 262 -12.20 1.37 15.22
C ALA A 262 -10.93 2.12 15.60
N TYR A 263 -10.68 2.21 16.90
CA TYR A 263 -9.45 2.78 17.48
C TYR A 263 -9.20 4.27 17.16
N HIS A 264 -10.21 5.02 16.69
CA HIS A 264 -10.09 6.45 16.45
C HIS A 264 -9.77 7.26 17.71
N GLU A 265 -10.08 6.73 18.89
CA GLU A 265 -9.71 7.33 20.18
C GLU A 265 -8.20 7.31 20.50
N LEU A 266 -7.41 6.53 19.75
CA LEU A 266 -5.95 6.49 19.87
C LEU A 266 -5.26 7.45 18.89
N MET A 267 -5.98 7.93 17.87
CA MET A 267 -5.44 8.77 16.80
C MET A 267 -5.08 10.18 17.29
N ASP A 268 -3.98 10.73 16.74
CA ASP A 268 -3.69 12.15 16.77
C ASP A 268 -4.09 12.86 15.46
N GLU A 269 -3.67 14.11 15.24
CA GLU A 269 -3.99 14.84 14.00
C GLU A 269 -3.23 14.29 12.78
N HIS A 270 -2.02 13.78 12.95
CA HIS A 270 -1.23 13.19 11.86
C HIS A 270 -1.90 11.91 11.36
N ASP A 271 -2.41 11.09 12.28
CA ASP A 271 -3.12 9.85 11.92
C ASP A 271 -4.37 10.11 11.08
N LYS A 272 -5.02 11.27 11.21
CA LYS A 272 -6.18 11.63 10.37
C LYS A 272 -5.79 11.86 8.92
N GLU A 273 -4.59 12.38 8.68
CA GLU A 273 -4.04 12.53 7.33
C GLU A 273 -3.59 11.17 6.79
N MET A 274 -2.89 10.38 7.61
CA MET A 274 -2.46 9.03 7.25
C MET A 274 -3.64 8.09 6.95
N LEU A 275 -4.76 8.23 7.67
CA LEU A 275 -6.00 7.51 7.38
C LEU A 275 -6.51 7.78 5.97
N ARG A 276 -6.37 9.01 5.46
CA ARG A 276 -6.76 9.35 4.08
C ARG A 276 -5.83 8.68 3.08
N ALA A 277 -4.52 8.68 3.33
CA ALA A 277 -3.53 8.02 2.49
C ALA A 277 -3.78 6.51 2.41
N VAL A 278 -3.97 5.84 3.55
CA VAL A 278 -4.24 4.40 3.62
C VAL A 278 -5.55 4.03 2.92
N LYS A 279 -6.61 4.84 3.11
CA LYS A 279 -7.88 4.66 2.37
C LYS A 279 -7.74 4.84 0.87
N ALA A 280 -6.87 5.73 0.40
CA ALA A 280 -6.59 5.92 -1.02
C ALA A 280 -5.83 4.73 -1.62
N PHE A 281 -5.01 4.04 -0.82
CA PHE A 281 -4.26 2.86 -1.24
C PHE A 281 -5.09 1.57 -1.26
N ASN A 282 -5.93 1.35 -0.25
CA ASN A 282 -6.65 0.10 -0.02
C ASN A 282 -7.38 -0.49 -1.25
N PRO A 283 -8.06 0.30 -2.12
CA PRO A 283 -8.67 -0.26 -3.31
C PRO A 283 -7.68 -1.02 -4.19
N TYR A 284 -6.45 -0.49 -4.37
CA TYR A 284 -5.42 -1.05 -5.23
C TYR A 284 -4.89 -2.39 -4.72
N ASP A 285 -4.69 -2.53 -3.41
CA ASP A 285 -4.32 -3.82 -2.80
C ASP A 285 -5.47 -4.83 -2.95
N LEU A 286 -6.70 -4.44 -2.58
CA LEU A 286 -7.81 -5.38 -2.48
C LEU A 286 -8.36 -5.82 -3.85
N TYR A 287 -8.65 -4.86 -4.72
CA TYR A 287 -9.46 -5.13 -5.91
C TYR A 287 -8.64 -5.48 -7.14
N SER A 288 -7.33 -5.17 -7.18
CA SER A 288 -6.46 -5.45 -8.34
C SER A 288 -6.25 -6.94 -8.60
N LYS A 289 -6.51 -7.79 -7.60
CA LYS A 289 -6.45 -9.26 -7.64
C LYS A 289 -7.28 -9.90 -8.75
N SER A 290 -8.26 -9.18 -9.30
CA SER A 290 -9.14 -9.64 -10.39
C SER A 290 -8.69 -9.18 -11.79
N ASP A 291 -7.59 -8.43 -11.89
CA ASP A 291 -7.09 -7.91 -13.16
C ASP A 291 -6.32 -8.97 -13.96
N GLY A 292 -6.07 -8.70 -15.25
CA GLY A 292 -5.19 -9.52 -16.06
C GLY A 292 -3.79 -9.64 -15.45
N ILE A 293 -3.17 -10.82 -15.58
CA ILE A 293 -1.84 -11.11 -15.03
C ILE A 293 -0.78 -10.30 -15.79
N PRO A 294 -0.05 -9.38 -15.12
CA PRO A 294 0.99 -8.59 -15.76
C PRO A 294 2.25 -9.41 -16.06
N SER A 295 2.94 -9.09 -17.17
CA SER A 295 4.23 -9.73 -17.50
C SER A 295 5.36 -9.14 -16.66
N ALA A 296 5.88 -9.92 -15.72
CA ALA A 296 7.00 -9.51 -14.88
C ALA A 296 8.25 -9.16 -15.71
N GLU A 297 8.52 -9.90 -16.80
CA GLU A 297 9.67 -9.64 -17.67
C GLU A 297 9.58 -8.29 -18.39
N GLU A 298 8.40 -7.94 -18.89
CA GLU A 298 8.17 -6.66 -19.59
C GLU A 298 8.21 -5.46 -18.64
N LEU A 299 7.71 -5.64 -17.41
CA LEU A 299 7.62 -4.59 -16.41
C LEU A 299 8.90 -4.40 -15.59
N LYS A 300 9.77 -5.40 -15.54
CA LYS A 300 11.03 -5.37 -14.76
C LYS A 300 11.87 -4.13 -15.03
N PRO A 301 12.13 -3.68 -16.28
CA PRO A 301 12.94 -2.48 -16.52
C PRO A 301 12.37 -1.23 -15.86
N TYR A 302 11.05 -1.04 -15.92
CA TYR A 302 10.37 0.12 -15.34
C TYR A 302 10.47 0.12 -13.81
N TYR A 303 10.14 -1.02 -13.19
CA TYR A 303 10.14 -1.10 -11.73
C TYR A 303 11.55 -1.15 -11.13
N MET A 304 12.54 -1.67 -11.85
CA MET A 304 13.95 -1.57 -11.42
C MET A 304 14.43 -0.11 -11.37
N GLU A 305 14.07 0.71 -12.37
CA GLU A 305 14.35 2.16 -12.35
C GLU A 305 13.65 2.84 -11.16
N LEU A 306 12.37 2.50 -10.94
CA LEU A 306 11.58 3.06 -9.85
C LEU A 306 12.12 2.65 -8.47
N ILE A 307 12.58 1.41 -8.31
CA ILE A 307 13.25 0.93 -7.10
C ILE A 307 14.53 1.76 -6.86
N ASP A 308 15.37 1.91 -7.88
CA ASP A 308 16.63 2.68 -7.79
C ASP A 308 16.38 4.16 -7.42
N GLU A 309 15.22 4.72 -7.78
CA GLU A 309 14.82 6.10 -7.42
C GLU A 309 14.59 6.29 -5.92
N TYR A 310 13.96 5.30 -5.24
CA TYR A 310 13.54 5.44 -3.84
C TYR A 310 14.37 4.61 -2.85
N PHE A 311 15.14 3.63 -3.31
CA PHE A 311 16.09 2.85 -2.52
C PHE A 311 17.52 3.18 -2.98
N PRO A 312 18.16 4.23 -2.42
CA PRO A 312 19.47 4.69 -2.88
C PRO A 312 20.58 3.64 -2.70
N ASN A 313 20.42 2.74 -1.74
CA ASN A 313 21.25 1.55 -1.60
C ASN A 313 20.55 0.36 -2.26
N LYS A 314 21.15 -0.19 -3.31
CA LYS A 314 20.56 -1.31 -4.07
C LYS A 314 20.33 -2.55 -3.20
N VAL A 315 21.26 -2.83 -2.28
CA VAL A 315 21.15 -3.93 -1.34
C VAL A 315 20.46 -3.44 -0.08
N VAL A 316 19.30 -4.01 0.22
CA VAL A 316 18.51 -3.71 1.41
C VAL A 316 18.83 -4.74 2.49
N ARG A 317 18.92 -4.27 3.74
CA ARG A 317 19.09 -5.10 4.93
C ARG A 317 17.70 -5.43 5.49
N TRP A 318 17.29 -6.68 5.32
CA TRP A 318 16.00 -7.23 5.76
C TRP A 318 16.13 -7.82 7.16
#